data_AF-A0A7C2J9V5-F1
#
_entry.id   AF-A0A7C2J9V5-F1
#
_cell.length_a   1.000
_cell.length_b   1.000
_cell.length_c   1.000
_cell.angle_alpha   90.00
_cell.angle_beta   90.00
_cell.angle_gamma   90.00
#
_symmetry.space_group_name_H-M   'P 1'
#
loop_
_entity.id
_entity.type
_entity.pdbx_description
1 polymer ?
#
loop_
_entity_poly.entity_id
_entity_poly.type
_entity_poly.pdbx_seq_one_letter_code
_entity_poly.pdbx_strand_id
1 'polypeptide(L)'
;MAKNRKKSGSNDQKRRGWILPVVIILVLGLAGVAYLAASGGWRNQPSRETAPPRPAPGATTPAANTSQPGATPAMESMEVAKAVMVTAELEFGSRLPTVAEALGQIERRYLPEDGVGRTFAILDADGWPTPDGKLHIQMHVSSEKPGIGSLVFRRTGQVLWNSRITGSPVSPVKNLNILIDAGAGRAYTIDGSTNPASVLDAVVKETGGQVKSIWPEG
;
A
#
# COMPACT_ATOMS: atom_id res chain seq x y z
N MET A 1 -41.44 74.49 -46.10
CA MET A 1 -41.04 74.20 -44.71
C MET A 1 -40.00 73.08 -44.71
N ALA A 2 -38.89 73.34 -44.02
CA ALA A 2 -37.78 72.50 -43.56
C ALA A 2 -37.35 71.23 -44.34
N LYS A 3 -36.17 71.34 -44.95
CA LYS A 3 -35.28 70.26 -45.41
C LYS A 3 -34.80 69.42 -44.22
N ASN A 4 -34.69 68.10 -44.39
CA ASN A 4 -33.77 67.30 -43.57
C ASN A 4 -33.05 66.24 -44.41
N ARG A 5 -31.77 66.52 -44.67
CA ARG A 5 -30.77 65.62 -45.25
C ARG A 5 -30.37 64.59 -44.18
N LYS A 6 -30.50 63.30 -44.47
CA LYS A 6 -29.85 62.24 -43.67
C LYS A 6 -28.57 61.81 -44.39
N LYS A 7 -27.43 62.13 -43.77
CA LYS A 7 -26.08 61.75 -44.22
C LYS A 7 -25.89 60.24 -44.08
N SER A 8 -25.40 59.62 -45.15
CA SER A 8 -24.75 58.32 -45.15
C SER A 8 -23.43 58.42 -44.39
N GLY A 9 -23.25 57.55 -43.38
CA GLY A 9 -22.03 57.44 -42.58
C GLY A 9 -21.50 56.02 -42.65
N SER A 10 -20.37 55.87 -43.33
CA SER A 10 -19.55 54.67 -43.43
C SER A 10 -19.26 54.05 -42.06
N ASN A 11 -19.42 52.73 -41.94
CA ASN A 11 -19.21 51.97 -40.71
C ASN A 11 -18.22 50.80 -40.92
N ASP A 12 -17.17 51.03 -41.72
CA ASP A 12 -16.13 50.03 -42.02
C ASP A 12 -14.93 50.06 -41.05
N GLN A 13 -14.95 50.90 -40.02
CA GLN A 13 -13.79 51.12 -39.15
C GLN A 13 -13.85 50.39 -37.80
N LYS A 14 -14.57 49.27 -37.71
CA LYS A 14 -14.73 48.52 -36.44
C LYS A 14 -14.58 47.00 -36.54
N ARG A 15 -13.87 46.49 -37.55
CA ARG A 15 -13.62 45.05 -37.76
C ARG A 15 -12.14 44.62 -37.79
N ARG A 16 -11.22 45.47 -37.31
CA ARG A 16 -9.77 45.15 -37.27
C ARG A 16 -9.16 44.96 -35.88
N GLY A 17 -9.94 45.08 -34.79
CA GLY A 17 -9.42 45.04 -33.42
C GLY A 17 -9.55 43.71 -32.66
N TRP A 18 -10.14 42.66 -33.25
CA TRP A 18 -10.52 41.45 -32.50
C TRP A 18 -9.94 40.14 -33.02
N ILE A 19 -8.96 40.21 -33.94
CA ILE A 19 -8.30 39.01 -34.50
C ILE A 19 -6.96 38.72 -33.78
N LEU A 20 -6.41 39.69 -33.04
CA LEU A 20 -5.11 39.54 -32.38
C LEU A 20 -5.06 38.62 -31.14
N PRO A 21 -6.07 38.47 -30.27
CA PRO A 21 -5.91 37.61 -29.09
C PRO A 21 -6.05 36.11 -29.40
N VAL A 22 -6.74 35.74 -30.47
CA VAL A 22 -6.99 34.32 -30.83
C VAL A 22 -5.73 33.67 -31.44
N VAL A 23 -4.92 34.42 -32.19
CA VAL A 23 -3.69 33.90 -32.79
C VAL A 23 -2.59 33.67 -31.74
N ILE A 24 -2.53 34.49 -30.68
CA ILE A 24 -1.52 34.37 -29.61
C ILE A 24 -1.72 33.09 -28.77
N ILE A 25 -2.97 32.72 -28.48
CA ILE A 25 -3.28 31.49 -27.71
C ILE A 25 -2.93 30.22 -28.52
N LEU A 26 -3.11 30.26 -29.85
CA LEU A 26 -2.82 29.12 -30.73
C LEU A 26 -1.31 28.91 -30.95
N VAL A 27 -0.49 29.96 -30.93
CA VAL A 27 0.99 29.85 -31.01
C VAL A 27 1.60 29.34 -29.68
N LEU A 28 1.03 29.72 -28.52
CA LEU A 28 1.51 29.23 -27.22
C LEU A 28 1.16 27.75 -26.96
N GLY A 29 0.04 27.24 -27.51
CA GLY A 29 -0.32 25.83 -27.41
C GLY A 29 0.60 24.87 -28.18
N LEU A 30 1.20 25.31 -29.30
CA LEU A 30 2.12 24.49 -30.10
C LEU A 30 3.56 24.48 -29.59
N ALA A 31 4.00 25.53 -28.88
CA ALA A 31 5.34 25.58 -28.29
C ALA A 31 5.50 24.68 -27.03
N GLY A 32 4.41 24.44 -26.28
CA GLY A 32 4.44 23.60 -25.07
C GLY A 32 4.64 22.10 -25.35
N VAL A 33 4.10 21.60 -26.47
CA VAL A 33 4.20 20.17 -26.84
C VAL A 33 5.59 19.83 -27.41
N ALA A 34 6.26 20.78 -28.09
CA ALA A 34 7.61 20.59 -28.60
C ALA A 34 8.68 20.57 -27.48
N TYR A 35 8.46 21.29 -26.38
CA TYR A 35 9.39 21.30 -25.24
C TYR A 35 9.36 20.00 -24.43
N LEU A 36 8.20 19.32 -24.35
CA LEU A 36 8.11 18.02 -23.65
C LEU A 36 8.68 16.84 -24.47
N ALA A 37 8.76 16.96 -25.79
CA ALA A 37 9.37 15.92 -26.63
C ALA A 37 10.91 16.05 -26.74
N ALA A 38 11.48 17.24 -26.49
CA ALA A 38 12.91 17.50 -26.60
C ALA A 38 13.71 17.24 -25.31
N SER A 39 13.07 17.07 -24.16
CA SER A 39 13.74 16.70 -22.90
C SER A 39 13.88 15.19 -22.69
N GLY A 40 13.35 14.37 -23.60
CA GLY A 40 13.54 12.92 -23.67
C GLY A 40 14.89 12.50 -24.28
N GLY A 41 16.00 13.05 -23.78
CA GLY A 41 17.35 12.70 -24.21
C GLY A 41 17.98 11.63 -23.33
N TRP A 42 17.62 10.35 -23.50
CA TRP A 42 18.31 9.24 -22.84
C TRP A 42 18.86 8.29 -23.91
N ARG A 43 19.92 8.77 -24.57
CA ARG A 43 20.77 8.01 -25.48
C ARG A 43 21.93 7.42 -24.68
N ASN A 44 22.11 6.11 -24.83
CA ASN A 44 23.15 5.27 -24.24
C ASN A 44 24.55 5.90 -24.24
N GLN A 45 25.25 5.82 -23.11
CA GLN A 45 26.71 5.90 -23.06
C GLN A 45 27.26 4.85 -22.08
N PRO A 46 28.21 3.99 -22.50
CA PRO A 46 28.84 2.98 -21.66
C PRO A 46 30.14 3.51 -21.07
N SER A 47 30.32 3.40 -19.74
CA SER A 47 31.64 3.40 -19.11
C SER A 47 31.59 2.54 -17.84
N ARG A 48 32.53 1.61 -17.78
CA ARG A 48 32.95 0.87 -16.58
C ARG A 48 33.27 1.87 -15.46
N GLU A 49 32.95 1.52 -14.21
CA GLU A 49 33.93 1.31 -13.13
C GLU A 49 33.25 1.33 -11.74
N THR A 50 33.54 0.27 -10.98
CA THR A 50 33.49 0.05 -9.51
C THR A 50 32.20 0.35 -8.74
N ALA A 51 31.53 -0.75 -8.35
CA ALA A 51 30.42 -0.76 -7.40
C ALA A 51 30.88 -0.54 -5.94
N PRO A 52 30.22 0.36 -5.18
CA PRO A 52 30.00 0.18 -3.75
C PRO A 52 28.61 -0.48 -3.51
N PRO A 53 28.45 -1.29 -2.45
CA PRO A 53 27.28 -2.13 -2.26
C PRO A 53 26.07 -1.28 -1.85
N ARG A 54 24.96 -1.40 -2.57
CA ARG A 54 23.67 -0.80 -2.19
C ARG A 54 22.75 -1.85 -1.57
N PRO A 55 22.05 -1.54 -0.45
CA PRO A 55 21.19 -2.50 0.25
C PRO A 55 19.98 -2.90 -0.60
N ALA A 56 19.58 -4.17 -0.46
CA ALA A 56 18.47 -4.77 -1.19
C ALA A 56 17.12 -4.06 -0.92
N PRO A 57 16.28 -3.82 -1.96
CA PRO A 57 14.88 -3.49 -1.74
C PRO A 57 14.12 -4.78 -1.42
N GLY A 58 13.69 -4.92 -0.17
CA GLY A 58 12.69 -5.89 0.24
C GLY A 58 11.33 -5.53 -0.34
N ALA A 59 11.09 -5.88 -1.60
CA ALA A 59 9.74 -6.03 -2.13
C ALA A 59 9.34 -7.50 -1.91
N THR A 60 8.62 -7.77 -0.83
CA THR A 60 7.93 -9.05 -0.65
C THR A 60 6.84 -9.18 -1.71
N THR A 61 7.17 -9.87 -2.79
CA THR A 61 6.19 -10.50 -3.68
C THR A 61 5.25 -11.35 -2.83
N PRO A 62 3.91 -11.31 -3.04
CA PRO A 62 3.02 -12.28 -2.39
C PRO A 62 3.49 -13.68 -2.80
N ALA A 63 3.72 -14.55 -1.82
CA ALA A 63 3.99 -15.95 -2.09
C ALA A 63 2.77 -16.54 -2.83
N ALA A 64 3.01 -17.10 -4.01
CA ALA A 64 1.99 -17.83 -4.75
C ALA A 64 1.86 -19.23 -4.14
N ASN A 65 0.75 -19.49 -3.45
CA ASN A 65 0.45 -20.81 -2.93
C ASN A 65 -0.36 -21.58 -3.96
N THR A 66 0.35 -22.35 -4.79
CA THR A 66 -0.27 -23.29 -5.71
C THR A 66 -0.75 -24.50 -4.93
N SER A 67 -2.05 -24.60 -4.69
CA SER A 67 -2.64 -25.81 -4.10
C SER A 67 -2.72 -26.89 -5.19
N GLN A 68 -1.84 -27.89 -5.13
CA GLN A 68 -1.89 -29.03 -6.03
C GLN A 68 -3.15 -29.88 -5.74
N PRO A 69 -3.90 -30.35 -6.77
CA PRO A 69 -5.07 -31.20 -6.55
C PRO A 69 -4.72 -32.45 -5.74
N GLY A 70 -5.32 -32.60 -4.56
CA GLY A 70 -5.16 -33.78 -3.70
C GLY A 70 -4.20 -33.65 -2.51
N ALA A 71 -3.44 -32.56 -2.40
CA ALA A 71 -2.65 -32.28 -1.19
C ALA A 71 -3.46 -31.44 -0.20
N THR A 72 -3.56 -31.87 1.06
CA THR A 72 -4.07 -31.00 2.12
C THR A 72 -3.05 -29.88 2.35
N PRO A 73 -3.42 -28.60 2.20
CA PRO A 73 -2.49 -27.51 2.45
C PRO A 73 -1.99 -27.59 3.91
N ALA A 74 -0.67 -27.56 4.07
CA ALA A 74 -0.05 -27.51 5.39
C ALA A 74 -0.52 -26.23 6.12
N MET A 75 -0.63 -26.30 7.45
CA MET A 75 -0.99 -25.11 8.21
C MET A 75 0.20 -24.14 8.20
N GLU A 76 0.09 -23.08 7.41
CA GLU A 76 1.15 -22.07 7.25
C GLU A 76 0.99 -20.94 8.27
N SER A 77 2.09 -20.31 8.67
CA SER A 77 2.06 -19.13 9.53
C SER A 77 2.02 -17.84 8.70
N MET A 78 1.14 -16.92 9.05
CA MET A 78 1.00 -15.61 8.38
C MET A 78 0.94 -14.50 9.42
N GLU A 79 1.59 -13.37 9.18
CA GLU A 79 1.47 -12.21 10.08
C GLU A 79 0.15 -11.45 9.81
N VAL A 80 -0.38 -10.75 10.82
CA VAL A 80 -1.49 -9.78 10.64
C VAL A 80 -1.12 -8.69 9.63
N ALA A 81 -2.11 -8.20 8.86
CA ALA A 81 -1.95 -7.19 7.82
C ALA A 81 -1.03 -7.60 6.66
N LYS A 82 -1.00 -8.91 6.36
CA LYS A 82 -0.39 -9.47 5.15
C LYS A 82 -1.49 -9.94 4.21
N ALA A 83 -1.13 -10.19 2.96
CA ALA A 83 -2.02 -10.83 2.00
C ALA A 83 -1.30 -11.94 1.23
N VAL A 84 -2.05 -12.99 0.90
CA VAL A 84 -1.58 -14.14 0.13
C VAL A 84 -2.52 -14.42 -1.02
N MET A 85 -1.97 -14.98 -2.08
CA MET A 85 -2.74 -15.40 -3.24
C MET A 85 -3.02 -16.90 -3.14
N VAL A 86 -4.30 -17.25 -3.06
CA VAL A 86 -4.76 -18.63 -2.97
C VAL A 86 -5.27 -19.06 -4.34
N THR A 87 -4.61 -20.05 -4.92
CA THR A 87 -4.99 -20.60 -6.22
C THR A 87 -5.47 -22.04 -6.06
N ALA A 88 -6.62 -22.36 -6.65
CA ALA A 88 -7.22 -23.69 -6.59
C ALA A 88 -8.00 -24.04 -7.86
N GLU A 89 -8.13 -25.34 -8.12
CA GLU A 89 -9.03 -25.89 -9.14
C GLU A 89 -10.22 -26.55 -8.45
N LEU A 90 -11.43 -26.08 -8.76
CA LEU A 90 -12.66 -26.50 -8.12
C LEU A 90 -13.52 -27.34 -9.08
N GLU A 91 -13.91 -28.52 -8.62
CA GLU A 91 -14.75 -29.46 -9.38
C GLU A 91 -16.24 -29.20 -9.11
N PHE A 92 -16.98 -28.80 -10.14
CA PHE A 92 -18.42 -28.53 -10.08
C PHE A 92 -19.26 -29.52 -10.89
N GLY A 93 -18.65 -30.46 -11.59
CA GLY A 93 -19.32 -31.42 -12.46
C GLY A 93 -19.78 -30.79 -13.78
N SER A 94 -21.00 -31.12 -14.20
CA SER A 94 -21.49 -30.84 -15.56
C SER A 94 -21.74 -29.36 -15.90
N ARG A 95 -21.81 -28.47 -14.90
CA ARG A 95 -22.01 -27.03 -15.10
C ARG A 95 -20.93 -26.26 -14.36
N LEU A 96 -20.18 -25.45 -15.11
CA LEU A 96 -19.27 -24.46 -14.57
C LEU A 96 -20.06 -23.28 -13.99
N PRO A 97 -19.92 -22.99 -12.69
CA PRO A 97 -20.56 -21.84 -12.07
C PRO A 97 -19.81 -20.55 -12.40
N THR A 98 -20.47 -19.43 -12.16
CA THR A 98 -19.81 -18.12 -12.10
C THR A 98 -18.89 -18.02 -10.87
N VAL A 99 -17.92 -17.09 -10.88
CA VAL A 99 -17.03 -16.87 -9.73
C VAL A 99 -17.83 -16.55 -8.45
N ALA A 100 -18.90 -15.76 -8.55
CA ALA A 100 -19.76 -15.45 -7.41
C ALA A 100 -20.47 -16.69 -6.83
N GLU A 101 -21.01 -17.55 -7.70
CA GLU A 101 -21.61 -18.82 -7.30
C GLU A 101 -20.56 -19.76 -6.66
N ALA A 102 -19.34 -19.79 -7.21
CA ALA A 102 -18.24 -20.59 -6.69
C ALA A 102 -17.76 -20.11 -5.32
N LEU A 103 -17.55 -18.81 -5.14
CA LEU A 103 -17.26 -18.20 -3.83
C LEU A 103 -18.36 -18.50 -2.82
N GLY A 104 -19.61 -18.55 -3.28
CA GLY A 104 -20.74 -18.98 -2.47
C GLY A 104 -20.56 -20.39 -1.90
N GLN A 105 -19.80 -21.27 -2.56
CA GLN A 105 -19.48 -22.64 -2.12
C GLN A 105 -18.18 -22.76 -1.31
N ILE A 106 -17.47 -21.66 -1.08
CA ILE A 106 -16.28 -21.64 -0.23
C ILE A 106 -16.71 -21.19 1.17
N GLU A 107 -16.61 -22.11 2.12
CA GLU A 107 -16.78 -21.82 3.54
C GLU A 107 -15.54 -21.10 4.07
N ARG A 108 -15.79 -20.01 4.79
CA ARG A 108 -14.76 -19.24 5.48
C ARG A 108 -14.87 -19.55 6.97
N ARG A 109 -13.85 -20.19 7.53
CA ARG A 109 -13.81 -20.51 8.97
C ARG A 109 -12.83 -19.60 9.67
N TYR A 110 -13.29 -19.01 10.77
CA TYR A 110 -12.51 -18.08 11.58
C TYR A 110 -12.46 -18.58 13.01
N LEU A 111 -11.27 -18.54 13.62
CA LEU A 111 -11.08 -18.75 15.04
C LEU A 111 -10.14 -17.67 15.57
N PRO A 112 -10.64 -16.45 15.82
CA PRO A 112 -9.82 -15.35 16.32
C PRO A 112 -9.38 -15.59 17.76
N GLU A 113 -8.17 -15.14 18.12
CA GLU A 113 -7.63 -15.32 19.48
C GLU A 113 -8.42 -14.53 20.54
N ASP A 114 -9.03 -13.40 20.16
CA ASP A 114 -9.91 -12.59 21.01
C ASP A 114 -11.35 -13.13 21.09
N GLY A 115 -11.67 -14.18 20.33
CA GLY A 115 -13.01 -14.76 20.23
C GLY A 115 -14.02 -13.92 19.45
N VAL A 116 -13.63 -12.82 18.80
CA VAL A 116 -14.55 -11.86 18.19
C VAL A 116 -14.21 -11.52 16.73
N GLY A 117 -15.18 -11.74 15.84
CA GLY A 117 -15.11 -11.32 14.45
C GLY A 117 -14.40 -12.32 13.54
N ARG A 118 -13.76 -11.81 12.48
CA ARG A 118 -13.07 -12.62 11.47
C ARG A 118 -11.55 -12.45 11.58
N THR A 119 -10.80 -13.48 11.20
CA THR A 119 -9.33 -13.45 11.17
C THR A 119 -8.77 -12.99 9.84
N PHE A 120 -9.54 -13.08 8.75
CA PHE A 120 -9.14 -12.70 7.40
C PHE A 120 -10.34 -12.25 6.55
N ALA A 121 -10.05 -11.68 5.38
CA ALA A 121 -11.02 -11.36 4.34
C ALA A 121 -10.49 -11.77 2.95
N ILE A 122 -11.41 -12.07 2.02
CA ILE A 122 -11.09 -12.19 0.59
C ILE A 122 -11.31 -10.80 -0.02
N LEU A 123 -10.26 -10.19 -0.55
CA LEU A 123 -10.29 -8.84 -1.12
C LEU A 123 -10.85 -8.85 -2.53
N ASP A 124 -10.37 -9.80 -3.32
CA ASP A 124 -10.75 -9.99 -4.71
C ASP A 124 -10.62 -11.47 -5.07
N ALA A 125 -11.34 -11.87 -6.11
CA ALA A 125 -11.27 -13.21 -6.65
C ALA A 125 -11.60 -13.20 -8.13
N ASP A 126 -10.76 -13.88 -8.90
CA ASP A 126 -10.92 -14.11 -10.32
C ASP A 126 -11.01 -15.61 -10.59
N GLY A 127 -11.60 -15.98 -11.73
CA GLY A 127 -11.66 -17.38 -12.12
C GLY A 127 -11.97 -17.59 -13.59
N TRP A 128 -11.49 -18.70 -14.11
CA TRP A 128 -11.65 -19.10 -15.50
C TRP A 128 -11.81 -20.62 -15.61
N PRO A 129 -12.49 -21.11 -16.66
CA PRO A 129 -12.61 -22.53 -16.90
C PRO A 129 -11.25 -23.14 -17.30
N THR A 130 -11.01 -24.34 -16.83
CA THR A 130 -9.85 -25.17 -17.19
C THR A 130 -10.21 -26.12 -18.34
N PRO A 131 -9.22 -26.64 -19.10
CA PRO A 131 -9.47 -27.60 -20.19
C PRO A 131 -10.18 -28.89 -19.76
N ASP A 132 -10.01 -29.31 -18.51
CA ASP A 132 -10.67 -30.48 -17.90
C ASP A 132 -12.06 -30.17 -17.32
N GLY A 133 -12.55 -28.94 -17.47
CA GLY A 133 -13.91 -28.56 -17.08
C GLY A 133 -14.07 -28.14 -15.61
N LYS A 134 -12.97 -28.01 -14.86
CA LYS A 134 -12.95 -27.41 -13.52
C LYS A 134 -12.95 -25.89 -13.59
N LEU A 135 -13.30 -25.24 -12.48
CA LEU A 135 -13.11 -23.81 -12.33
C LEU A 135 -11.74 -23.55 -11.67
N HIS A 136 -10.82 -22.93 -12.39
CA HIS A 136 -9.65 -22.35 -11.77
C HIS A 136 -10.07 -21.06 -11.06
N ILE A 137 -9.76 -20.94 -9.78
CA ILE A 137 -10.06 -19.75 -8.98
C ILE A 137 -8.78 -19.24 -8.32
N GLN A 138 -8.61 -17.93 -8.36
CA GLN A 138 -7.53 -17.21 -7.71
C GLN A 138 -8.17 -16.20 -6.75
N MET A 139 -7.78 -16.24 -5.48
CA MET A 139 -8.36 -15.42 -4.41
C MET A 139 -7.27 -14.69 -3.66
N HIS A 140 -7.45 -13.40 -3.46
CA HIS A 140 -6.54 -12.59 -2.65
C HIS A 140 -7.03 -12.54 -1.21
N VAL A 141 -6.31 -13.20 -0.31
CA VAL A 141 -6.70 -13.37 1.10
C VAL A 141 -5.84 -12.49 1.97
N SER A 142 -6.46 -11.56 2.69
CA SER A 142 -5.78 -10.63 3.60
C SER A 142 -6.06 -10.98 5.06
N SER A 143 -5.01 -11.03 5.88
CA SER A 143 -5.11 -11.27 7.32
C SER A 143 -5.50 -9.98 8.07
N GLU A 144 -6.50 -10.09 8.93
CA GLU A 144 -7.04 -8.96 9.70
C GLU A 144 -6.72 -9.05 11.19
N LYS A 145 -6.78 -10.26 11.77
CA LYS A 145 -6.59 -10.48 13.21
C LYS A 145 -5.82 -11.76 13.52
N PRO A 146 -5.12 -11.83 14.67
CA PRO A 146 -4.51 -13.08 15.16
C PRO A 146 -5.56 -14.18 15.35
N GLY A 147 -5.17 -15.41 15.04
CA GLY A 147 -6.03 -16.59 15.17
C GLY A 147 -5.77 -17.62 14.09
N ILE A 148 -6.78 -18.45 13.82
CA ILE A 148 -6.74 -19.43 12.73
C ILE A 148 -7.75 -19.00 11.66
N GLY A 149 -7.36 -19.13 10.40
CA GLY A 149 -8.22 -18.89 9.24
C GLY A 149 -8.13 -20.04 8.26
N SER A 150 -9.27 -20.47 7.70
CA SER A 150 -9.26 -21.46 6.62
C SER A 150 -10.36 -21.21 5.59
N LEU A 151 -10.05 -21.53 4.33
CA LEU A 151 -10.98 -21.61 3.21
C LEU A 151 -11.24 -23.09 2.90
N VAL A 152 -12.51 -23.50 2.90
CA VAL A 152 -12.91 -24.89 2.65
C VAL A 152 -13.96 -24.94 1.55
N PHE A 153 -13.74 -25.74 0.52
CA PHE A 153 -14.74 -25.97 -0.52
C PHE A 153 -15.83 -26.90 0.01
N ARG A 154 -17.04 -26.37 0.26
CA ARG A 154 -18.12 -27.09 0.96
C ARG A 154 -18.54 -28.39 0.28
N ARG A 155 -18.49 -28.40 -1.05
CA ARG A 155 -18.97 -29.55 -1.84
C ARG A 155 -18.12 -30.80 -1.62
N THR A 156 -16.81 -30.64 -1.50
CA THR A 156 -15.86 -31.76 -1.36
C THR A 156 -15.24 -31.85 0.04
N GLY A 157 -15.36 -30.80 0.85
CA GLY A 157 -14.64 -30.65 2.11
C GLY A 157 -13.15 -30.32 1.93
N GLN A 158 -12.70 -30.06 0.70
CA GLN A 158 -11.30 -29.77 0.42
C GLN A 158 -10.89 -28.44 1.05
N VAL A 159 -9.83 -28.46 1.84
CA VAL A 159 -9.21 -27.24 2.35
C VAL A 159 -8.41 -26.59 1.22
N LEU A 160 -8.76 -25.37 0.86
CA LEU A 160 -8.10 -24.57 -0.18
C LEU A 160 -6.97 -23.73 0.38
N TRP A 161 -7.11 -23.31 1.64
CA TRP A 161 -6.10 -22.55 2.37
C TRP A 161 -6.33 -22.70 3.87
N ASN A 162 -5.25 -22.79 4.64
CA ASN A 162 -5.30 -22.85 6.09
C ASN A 162 -4.06 -22.16 6.66
N SER A 163 -4.27 -21.21 7.57
CA SER A 163 -3.17 -20.48 8.18
C SER A 163 -3.42 -20.18 9.65
N ARG A 164 -2.33 -20.22 10.42
CA ARG A 164 -2.24 -19.58 11.73
C ARG A 164 -1.75 -18.15 11.54
N ILE A 165 -2.63 -17.20 11.82
CA ILE A 165 -2.34 -15.78 11.77
C ILE A 165 -1.78 -15.35 13.11
N THR A 166 -0.54 -14.89 13.14
CA THR A 166 0.12 -14.41 14.35
C THR A 166 0.07 -12.89 14.41
N GLY A 167 -0.15 -12.34 15.61
CA GLY A 167 0.04 -10.92 15.84
C GLY A 167 1.42 -10.48 15.39
N SER A 168 1.52 -9.27 14.84
CA SER A 168 2.83 -8.68 14.60
C SER A 168 3.55 -8.63 15.95
N PRO A 169 4.81 -9.10 16.06
CA PRO A 169 5.56 -8.90 17.28
C PRO A 169 5.52 -7.40 17.55
N VAL A 170 4.93 -7.02 18.68
CA VAL A 170 4.93 -5.63 19.16
C VAL A 170 6.34 -5.15 18.91
N SER A 171 6.50 -4.16 18.01
CA SER A 171 7.83 -3.66 17.66
C SER A 171 8.58 -3.46 18.97
N PRO A 172 9.82 -3.97 19.11
CA PRO A 172 10.54 -3.86 20.38
C PRO A 172 10.42 -2.42 20.83
N VAL A 173 9.89 -2.21 22.04
CA VAL A 173 9.70 -0.89 22.63
C VAL A 173 10.97 -0.12 22.33
N LYS A 174 10.85 0.91 21.48
CA LYS A 174 12.01 1.70 21.05
C LYS A 174 12.50 2.42 22.29
N ASN A 175 13.45 1.81 22.99
CA ASN A 175 14.10 2.41 24.13
C ASN A 175 14.97 3.55 23.59
N LEU A 176 14.42 4.76 23.64
CA LEU A 176 15.15 5.99 23.36
C LEU A 176 16.13 6.22 24.50
N ASN A 177 17.42 5.95 24.26
CA ASN A 177 18.49 6.36 25.15
C ASN A 177 18.92 7.77 24.73
N ILE A 178 18.72 8.75 25.62
CA ILE A 178 19.17 10.13 25.41
C ILE A 178 20.44 10.33 26.25
N LEU A 179 21.48 10.92 25.67
CA LEU A 179 22.70 11.29 26.38
C LEU A 179 22.62 12.77 26.77
N ILE A 180 22.76 13.09 28.05
CA ILE A 180 22.90 14.47 28.55
C ILE A 180 24.35 14.72 28.93
N ASP A 181 24.97 15.76 28.39
CA ASP A 181 26.22 16.32 28.92
C ASP A 181 25.88 17.51 29.83
N ALA A 182 26.15 17.36 31.13
CA ALA A 182 25.90 18.40 32.13
C ALA A 182 27.05 19.45 32.21
N GLY A 183 27.94 19.50 31.21
CA GLY A 183 29.08 20.43 31.15
C GLY A 183 30.24 20.06 32.09
N ALA A 184 30.09 19.00 32.88
CA ALA A 184 31.13 18.44 33.74
C ALA A 184 31.97 17.36 33.03
N GLY A 185 31.81 17.19 31.71
CA GLY A 185 32.52 16.19 30.91
C GLY A 185 32.03 14.76 31.12
N ARG A 186 30.83 14.58 31.66
CA ARG A 186 30.21 13.26 31.90
C ARG A 186 28.84 13.21 31.23
N ALA A 187 28.67 12.22 30.37
CA ALA A 187 27.39 11.90 29.75
C ALA A 187 26.55 11.01 30.66
N TYR A 188 25.26 11.31 30.75
CA TYR A 188 24.26 10.53 31.50
C TYR A 188 23.23 9.93 30.55
N THR A 189 22.80 8.70 30.81
CA THR A 189 21.79 8.02 29.99
C THR A 189 20.41 8.20 30.61
N ILE A 190 19.49 8.81 29.87
CA ILE A 190 18.09 8.92 30.27
C ILE A 190 17.32 7.64 29.91
N ASP A 191 16.53 7.14 30.84
CA ASP A 191 15.53 6.10 30.66
C ASP A 191 14.13 6.71 30.55
N GLY A 192 13.56 6.66 29.35
CA GLY A 192 12.18 7.09 29.06
C GLY A 192 11.14 5.98 29.16
N SER A 193 11.50 4.76 29.59
CA SER A 193 10.60 3.60 29.58
C SER A 193 9.34 3.77 30.44
N THR A 194 9.38 4.64 31.45
CA THR A 194 8.23 4.96 32.31
C THR A 194 7.27 5.98 31.70
N ASN A 195 7.53 6.46 30.47
CA ASN A 195 6.75 7.48 29.77
C ASN A 195 6.44 8.73 30.64
N PRO A 196 7.46 9.40 31.20
CA PRO A 196 7.25 10.56 32.05
C PRO A 196 6.66 11.73 31.24
N ALA A 197 5.83 12.56 31.89
CA ALA A 197 5.22 13.72 31.25
C ALA A 197 6.24 14.82 30.86
N SER A 198 7.45 14.77 31.41
CA SER A 198 8.56 15.70 31.14
C SER A 198 9.90 14.95 31.14
N VAL A 199 10.87 15.43 30.35
CA VAL A 199 12.25 14.92 30.36
C VAL A 199 12.92 15.10 31.73
N LEU A 200 12.54 16.12 32.48
CA LEU A 200 13.08 16.40 33.82
C LEU A 200 12.65 15.35 34.86
N ASP A 201 11.52 14.68 34.61
CA ASP A 201 10.98 13.62 35.47
C ASP A 201 11.49 12.22 35.08
N ALA A 202 12.20 12.11 33.95
CA ALA A 202 12.79 10.86 33.48
C ALA A 202 13.92 10.40 34.40
N VAL A 203 14.17 9.09 34.42
CA VAL A 203 15.17 8.47 35.30
C VAL A 203 16.53 8.44 34.60
N VAL A 204 17.59 8.77 35.33
CA VAL A 204 18.97 8.62 34.87
C VAL A 204 19.47 7.23 35.24
N LYS A 205 19.91 6.44 34.27
CA LYS A 205 20.26 5.02 34.48
C LYS A 205 21.41 4.84 35.46
N GLU A 206 22.40 5.73 35.43
CA GLU A 206 23.62 5.60 36.22
C GLU A 206 23.41 5.96 37.69
N THR A 207 22.44 6.82 38.01
CA THR A 207 22.22 7.32 39.38
C THR A 207 20.91 6.84 39.98
N GLY A 208 19.95 6.39 39.16
CA GLY A 208 18.58 6.06 39.57
C GLY A 208 17.76 7.30 39.99
N GLY A 209 18.35 8.50 39.92
CA GLY A 209 17.69 9.77 40.21
C GLY A 209 17.00 10.35 38.99
N GLN A 210 16.16 11.36 39.19
CA GLN A 210 15.51 12.07 38.08
C GLN A 210 16.48 13.04 37.38
N VAL A 211 16.25 13.33 36.10
CA VAL A 211 17.06 14.30 35.33
C VAL A 211 17.14 15.66 36.04
N LYS A 212 16.05 16.13 36.67
CA LYS A 212 16.04 17.38 37.45
C LYS A 212 17.06 17.45 38.59
N SER A 213 17.56 16.31 39.07
CA SER A 213 18.57 16.28 40.14
C SER A 213 19.97 16.66 39.63
N ILE A 214 20.24 16.45 38.34
CA ILE A 214 21.51 16.77 37.69
C ILE A 214 21.41 17.97 36.74
N TRP A 215 20.19 18.32 36.31
CA TRP A 215 19.90 19.46 35.45
C TRP A 215 18.58 20.13 35.89
N PRO A 216 18.62 20.97 36.96
CA PRO A 216 17.41 21.51 37.57
C PRO A 216 16.61 22.45 36.68
N GLU A 217 17.31 23.21 35.82
CA GLU A 217 16.74 24.25 34.97
C GLU A 217 16.34 23.74 33.57
N GLY A 218 16.82 22.55 33.18
CA GLY A 218 16.60 21.97 31.86
C GLY A 218 17.26 22.71 30.70
#